data_AF-A0A976PQH4-F1
#
_entry.id   AF-A0A976PQH4-F1
#
_cell.length_a   1.000
_cell.length_b   1.000
_cell.length_c   1.000
_cell.angle_alpha   90.00
_cell.angle_beta   90.00
_cell.angle_gamma   90.00
#
_symmetry.space_group_name_H-M   'P 1'
#
loop_
_entity.id
_entity.type
_entity.pdbx_description
1 polymer ?
#
loop_
_entity_poly.entity_id
_entity_poly.type
_entity_poly.pdbx_seq_one_letter_code
_entity_poly.pdbx_strand_id
1 'polypeptide(L)' 'LDKDRAFLTKGGVFTDSMLDAYIELKMAEVSRARVEVTPTEFDMYYSL' A
#
# COMPACT_ATOMS: atom_id res chain seq x y z
N LEU A 1 -7.05 -5.32 0.55
CA LEU A 1 -8.08 -4.28 0.57
C LEU A 1 -8.97 -4.33 -0.67
N ASP A 2 -8.41 -4.56 -1.86
CA ASP A 2 -9.22 -4.65 -3.09
C ASP A 2 -10.10 -5.92 -3.17
N LYS A 3 -9.50 -7.10 -2.87
CA LYS A 3 -10.14 -8.41 -3.09
C LYS A 3 -11.15 -8.86 -2.02
N ASP A 4 -11.20 -8.21 -0.87
CA ASP A 4 -12.17 -8.50 0.20
C ASP A 4 -12.37 -7.26 1.08
N ARG A 5 -13.44 -6.53 0.80
CA ARG A 5 -13.79 -5.24 1.44
C ARG A 5 -15.24 -5.18 1.93
N ALA A 6 -16.02 -6.25 1.74
CA ALA A 6 -17.45 -6.27 2.08
C ALA A 6 -17.71 -6.07 3.58
N PHE A 7 -16.76 -6.48 4.42
CA PHE A 7 -16.85 -6.23 5.87
C PHE A 7 -16.68 -4.76 6.25
N LEU A 8 -15.99 -3.96 5.43
CA LEU A 8 -15.76 -2.53 5.65
C LEU A 8 -16.95 -1.69 5.17
N THR A 9 -17.60 -2.10 4.08
CA THR A 9 -18.76 -1.37 3.54
C THR A 9 -20.07 -1.72 4.24
N LYS A 10 -20.07 -2.75 5.09
CA LYS A 10 -21.24 -3.17 5.86
C LYS A 10 -21.76 -2.03 6.74
N GLY A 11 -23.04 -1.72 6.61
CA GLY A 11 -23.69 -0.64 7.36
C GLY A 11 -23.36 0.76 6.86
N GLY A 12 -22.75 0.90 5.68
CA GLY A 12 -22.41 2.20 5.09
C GLY A 12 -21.28 2.94 5.81
N VAL A 13 -20.48 2.23 6.61
CA VAL A 13 -19.35 2.80 7.37
C VAL A 13 -18.28 3.35 6.43
N PHE A 14 -18.01 2.63 5.34
CA PHE A 14 -17.15 3.06 4.26
C PHE A 14 -17.88 2.93 2.93
N THR A 15 -17.62 3.87 2.02
CA THR A 15 -18.07 3.78 0.62
C THR A 15 -16.98 3.17 -0.25
N ASP A 16 -17.36 2.51 -1.34
CA ASP A 16 -16.40 1.97 -2.30
C ASP A 16 -15.49 3.06 -2.87
N SER A 17 -16.05 4.25 -3.16
CA SER A 17 -15.29 5.40 -3.66
C SER A 17 -14.20 5.88 -2.70
N MET A 18 -14.45 5.83 -1.38
CA MET A 18 -13.45 6.19 -0.38
C MET A 18 -12.33 5.14 -0.32
N LEU A 19 -12.70 3.86 -0.40
CA LEU A 19 -11.72 2.77 -0.38
C LEU A 19 -10.84 2.78 -1.64
N ASP A 20 -11.42 3.03 -2.81
CA ASP A 20 -10.67 3.13 -4.07
C ASP A 20 -9.70 4.31 -4.05
N ALA A 21 -10.14 5.50 -3.60
CA ALA A 21 -9.26 6.65 -3.46
C ALA A 21 -8.12 6.40 -2.45
N TYR A 22 -8.41 5.69 -1.35
CA TYR A 22 -7.39 5.32 -0.37
C TYR A 22 -6.36 4.33 -0.95
N ILE A 23 -6.82 3.33 -1.70
CA ILE A 23 -5.95 2.36 -2.37
C ILE A 23 -5.04 3.10 -3.35
N GLU A 24 -5.59 3.98 -4.19
CA GLU A 24 -4.81 4.76 -5.16
C GLU A 24 -3.73 5.60 -4.46
N LEU A 25 -4.12 6.36 -3.43
CA LEU A 25 -3.20 7.18 -2.65
C LEU A 25 -2.05 6.34 -2.04
N LYS A 26 -2.38 5.17 -1.47
CA LYS A 26 -1.36 4.29 -0.87
C LYS A 26 -0.50 3.56 -1.90
N MET A 27 -1.03 3.27 -3.08
CA MET A 27 -0.23 2.66 -4.15
C MET A 27 0.86 3.61 -4.67
N ALA A 28 0.68 4.93 -4.59
CA ALA A 28 1.74 5.89 -4.87
C ALA A 28 2.93 5.75 -3.89
N GLU A 29 2.65 5.62 -2.59
CA GLU A 29 3.68 5.38 -1.57
C GLU A 29 4.39 4.03 -1.79
N VAL A 30 3.64 2.96 -2.07
CA VAL A 30 4.19 1.63 -2.36
C VAL A 30 5.09 1.67 -3.60
N SER A 31 4.70 2.40 -4.63
CA SER A 31 5.49 2.51 -5.86
C SER A 31 6.83 3.20 -5.60
N ARG A 32 6.85 4.25 -4.76
CA ARG A 32 8.08 4.92 -4.35
C ARG A 32 8.99 3.99 -3.54
N ALA A 33 8.44 3.30 -2.55
CA ALA A 33 9.20 2.37 -1.71
C ALA A 33 9.81 1.19 -2.49
N ARG A 34 9.26 0.85 -3.67
CA ARG A 34 9.80 -0.23 -4.53
C ARG A 34 11.04 0.17 -5.33
N VAL A 35 11.29 1.46 -5.51
CA VAL A 35 12.45 1.97 -6.28
C VAL A 35 13.48 2.65 -5.38
N GLU A 36 13.11 3.03 -4.16
CA GLU A 36 14.03 3.54 -3.16
C GLU A 36 14.89 2.40 -2.60
N VAL A 37 16.20 2.61 -2.56
CA VAL A 37 17.12 1.65 -1.93
C VAL A 37 17.01 1.76 -0.42
N THR A 38 16.78 0.64 0.24
CA THR A 38 16.64 0.53 1.69
C THR A 38 18.00 0.29 2.37
N PRO A 39 18.19 0.70 3.63
CA PRO A 39 19.44 0.42 4.36
C PRO A 39 19.78 -1.07 4.42
N THR A 40 18.77 -1.94 4.54
CA THR A 40 18.96 -3.39 4.51
C THR A 40 19.53 -3.90 3.19
N GLU A 41 19.16 -3.28 2.06
CA GLU A 41 19.75 -3.62 0.76
C GLU A 41 21.22 -3.20 0.69
N PHE A 42 21.62 -2.09 1.32
CA PHE A 42 23.03 -1.75 1.46
C PHE A 42 23.78 -2.79 2.30
N ASP A 43 23.23 -3.21 3.44
CA ASP A 43 23.84 -4.24 4.28
C ASP A 43 24.01 -5.56 3.50
N MET A 44 22.99 -5.97 2.73
CA MET A 44 23.03 -7.21 1.93
C MET A 44 24.03 -7.17 0.78
N TYR A 45 24.16 -6.05 0.08
CA TYR A 45 24.92 -5.98 -1.18
C TYR A 45 26.29 -5.29 -1.08
N TYR A 46 26.58 -4.57 0.01
CA TYR A 46 27.84 -3.80 0.17
C TYR A 46 28.72 -4.22 1.37
N SER A 47 28.34 -5.23 2.15
CA SER A 47 29.11 -5.71 3.32
C SER A 47 30.05 -6.90 3.03
N LEU A 48 30.57 -7.00 1.80
CA LEU A 48 31.51 -8.07 1.40
C LEU A 48 32.90 -7.87 2.02
#